data_AF-A0A1V4TK64-F1
#
_entry.id   AF-A0A1V4TK64-F1
#
_cell.length_a   1.000
_cell.length_b   1.000
_cell.length_c   1.000
_cell.angle_alpha   90.00
_cell.angle_beta   90.00
_cell.angle_gamma   90.00
#
_symmetry.space_group_name_H-M   'P 1'
#
loop_
_entity.id
_entity.type
_entity.pdbx_description
1 polymer ?
#
loop_
_entity_poly.entity_id
_entity_poly.type
_entity_poly.pdbx_seq_one_letter_code
_entity_poly.pdbx_strand_id
1 'polypeptide(L)'
;MKINWEKIPKTQEEIIVTEYIEGKINILERLLDVYTKEHLLTISFTPPPLKGNYYTYEIKFHRHGQKYLINVWKGIRTGDALPILYGYLQ
;
A
#
# COMPACT_ATOMS: atom_id res chain seq x y z
N MET A 1 -0.16 -14.11 -1.55
CA MET A 1 0.06 -12.84 -2.29
C MET A 1 1.47 -12.32 -2.06
N LYS A 2 2.04 -11.56 -3.00
CA LYS A 2 3.32 -10.84 -2.89
C LYS A 2 3.17 -9.40 -3.37
N ILE A 3 3.95 -8.48 -2.78
CA ILE A 3 4.09 -7.11 -3.27
C ILE A 3 5.32 -7.04 -4.17
N ASN A 4 5.16 -6.56 -5.40
CA ASN A 4 6.25 -6.26 -6.31
C ASN A 4 6.41 -4.73 -6.36
N TRP A 5 7.50 -4.25 -5.78
CA TRP A 5 7.83 -2.83 -5.77
C TRP A 5 8.43 -2.41 -7.11
N GLU A 6 8.01 -1.24 -7.62
CA GLU A 6 8.49 -0.71 -8.91
C GLU A 6 9.93 -0.17 -8.81
N LYS A 7 10.39 0.09 -7.59
CA LYS A 7 11.80 0.37 -7.28
C LYS A 7 12.22 -0.41 -6.04
N ILE A 8 13.51 -0.76 -5.97
CA ILE A 8 14.10 -1.35 -4.78
C ILE A 8 14.09 -0.29 -3.66
N PRO A 9 13.53 -0.57 -2.47
CA PRO A 9 13.64 0.30 -1.30
C PRO A 9 15.10 0.62 -0.97
N LYS A 10 15.45 1.90 -0.91
CA LYS A 10 16.82 2.36 -0.60
C LYS A 10 16.88 3.22 0.64
N THR A 11 15.82 3.98 0.91
CA THR A 11 15.79 4.86 2.09
C THR A 11 15.32 4.08 3.31
N GLN A 12 15.74 4.52 4.50
CA GLN A 12 15.29 3.90 5.75
C GLN A 12 13.76 3.96 5.89
N GLU A 13 13.14 5.04 5.41
CA GLU A 13 11.69 5.21 5.36
C GLU A 13 11.03 4.13 4.48
N GLU A 14 11.53 3.92 3.27
CA GLU A 14 11.02 2.90 2.33
C GLU A 14 11.17 1.49 2.91
N ILE A 15 12.29 1.18 3.57
CA ILE A 15 12.53 -0.12 4.19
C ILE A 15 11.53 -0.37 5.31
N ILE A 16 11.34 0.59 6.22
CA ILE A 16 10.39 0.46 7.34
C ILE A 16 8.97 0.19 6.84
N VAL A 17 8.50 0.96 5.85
CA VAL A 17 7.12 0.78 5.35
C VAL A 17 6.94 -0.52 4.59
N THR A 18 8.00 -1.00 3.92
CA THR A 18 8.02 -2.28 3.19
C THR A 18 7.96 -3.45 4.17
N GLU A 19 8.86 -3.48 5.15
CA GLU A 19 8.89 -4.52 6.18
C GLU A 19 7.58 -4.61 6.95
N TYR A 20 6.99 -3.46 7.29
CA TYR A 20 5.69 -3.43 7.96
C TYR A 20 4.61 -4.10 7.12
N ILE A 21 4.45 -3.68 5.87
CA ILE A 21 3.32 -4.13 5.07
C ILE A 21 3.49 -5.58 4.59
N GLU A 22 4.71 -5.99 4.30
CA GLU A 22 5.03 -7.39 3.98
C GLU A 22 4.79 -8.30 5.20
N GLY A 23 5.13 -7.84 6.40
CA GLY A 23 4.78 -8.51 7.66
C GLY A 23 3.27 -8.58 7.96
N LYS A 24 2.44 -7.87 7.18
CA LYS A 24 0.97 -7.83 7.31
C LYS A 24 0.25 -8.33 6.05
N ILE A 25 0.90 -9.16 5.24
CA ILE A 25 0.34 -9.65 3.97
C ILE A 25 -1.05 -10.29 4.11
N ASN A 26 -1.29 -11.04 5.19
CA ASN A 26 -2.60 -11.67 5.45
C ASN A 26 -3.72 -10.64 5.70
N ILE A 27 -3.40 -9.47 6.25
CA ILE A 27 -4.38 -8.39 6.44
C ILE A 27 -4.71 -7.79 5.08
N LEU A 28 -3.70 -7.57 4.24
CA LEU A 28 -3.91 -7.09 2.87
C LEU A 28 -4.80 -8.05 2.06
N GLU A 29 -4.62 -9.36 2.17
CA GLU A 29 -5.46 -10.34 1.48
C GLU A 29 -6.93 -10.20 1.91
N ARG A 30 -7.19 -10.08 3.22
CA ARG A 30 -8.55 -9.85 3.73
C ARG A 30 -9.14 -8.51 3.27
N LEU A 31 -8.35 -7.45 3.20
CA LEU A 31 -8.81 -6.16 2.70
C LEU A 31 -9.14 -6.22 1.20
N LEU A 32 -8.37 -6.97 0.40
CA LEU A 32 -8.69 -7.19 -1.01
C LEU A 32 -9.98 -8.00 -1.19
N ASP A 33 -10.26 -8.97 -0.32
CA ASP A 33 -11.55 -9.68 -0.34
C ASP A 33 -12.72 -8.71 -0.11
N VAL A 34 -12.58 -7.76 0.83
CA VAL A 34 -13.59 -6.71 1.05
C VAL A 34 -13.68 -5.79 -0.16
N TYR A 35 -12.54 -5.34 -0.71
CA TYR A 35 -12.48 -4.50 -1.89
C TYR A 35 -13.29 -5.08 -3.06
N THR A 36 -13.07 -6.36 -3.33
CA THR A 36 -13.65 -7.06 -4.47
C THR A 36 -15.13 -7.34 -4.25
N LYS A 37 -15.53 -7.79 -3.06
CA LYS A 37 -16.93 -8.08 -2.71
C LYS A 37 -17.81 -6.85 -2.72
N GLU A 38 -17.31 -5.74 -2.17
CA GLU A 38 -18.06 -4.48 -2.05
C GLU A 38 -17.91 -3.57 -3.27
N HIS A 39 -17.22 -4.04 -4.32
CA HIS A 39 -16.97 -3.29 -5.56
C HIS A 39 -16.38 -1.88 -5.32
N LEU A 40 -15.48 -1.75 -4.35
CA LEU A 40 -14.88 -0.47 -3.99
C LEU A 40 -13.97 0.06 -5.11
N LEU A 41 -13.88 1.39 -5.23
CA LEU A 41 -12.94 2.02 -6.17
C LEU A 41 -11.49 1.95 -5.66
N THR A 42 -11.30 2.22 -4.38
CA THR A 42 -10.01 2.20 -3.67
C THR A 42 -10.22 1.77 -2.22
N ILE A 43 -9.22 1.14 -1.61
CA ILE A 43 -9.11 1.01 -0.15
C ILE A 43 -7.91 1.82 0.29
N SER A 44 -8.10 2.64 1.32
CA SER A 44 -7.01 3.37 1.97
C SER A 44 -7.04 3.10 3.46
N PHE A 45 -5.88 2.85 4.05
CA PHE A 45 -5.75 2.68 5.49
C PHE A 45 -4.43 3.24 6.00
N THR A 46 -4.45 3.73 7.23
CA THR A 46 -3.29 4.30 7.92
C THR A 46 -3.12 3.53 9.23
N PRO A 47 -2.09 2.66 9.35
CA PRO A 47 -1.82 1.99 10.61
C PRO A 47 -1.31 2.96 11.68
N PRO A 48 -1.14 2.48 12.93
CA PRO A 48 -0.43 3.24 13.95
C PRO A 48 0.95 3.73 13.46
N PRO A 49 1.48 4.81 14.04
CA PRO A 49 2.73 5.41 13.60
C PRO A 49 3.89 4.42 13.55
N LEU A 50 4.66 4.43 12.46
CA LEU A 50 5.89 3.67 12.31
C LEU A 50 7.07 4.62 12.55
N LYS A 51 7.82 4.38 13.63
CA LYS A 51 8.95 5.24 14.04
C LYS A 51 8.58 6.73 14.09
N GLY A 52 7.42 7.04 14.66
CA GLY A 52 6.95 8.42 14.87
C GLY A 52 6.35 9.10 13.63
N ASN A 53 6.23 8.41 12.50
CA ASN A 53 5.61 8.93 11.28
C ASN A 53 4.37 8.12 10.92
N TYR A 54 3.37 8.80 10.32
CA TYR A 54 2.21 8.14 9.74
C TYR A 54 2.48 7.80 8.28
N TYR A 55 1.96 6.66 7.84
CA TYR A 55 2.01 6.24 6.44
C TYR A 55 0.63 5.73 6.04
N THR A 56 0.12 6.18 4.91
CA THR A 56 -1.17 5.73 4.39
C THR A 56 -0.93 4.82 3.20
N TYR A 57 -1.54 3.65 3.22
CA TYR A 57 -1.48 2.65 2.16
C TYR A 57 -2.77 2.74 1.36
N GLU A 58 -2.65 2.97 0.05
CA GLU A 58 -3.76 3.01 -0.90
C GLU A 58 -3.66 1.82 -1.84
N ILE A 59 -4.75 1.08 -2.00
CA ILE A 59 -4.87 -0.01 -2.96
C ILE A 59 -5.97 0.32 -3.96
N LYS A 60 -5.66 0.21 -5.25
CA LYS A 60 -6.62 0.43 -6.33
C LYS A 60 -6.43 -0.54 -7.48
N PHE A 61 -7.52 -0.98 -8.09
CA PHE A 61 -7.45 -1.84 -9.27
C PHE A 61 -7.18 -1.01 -10.53
N HIS A 62 -6.09 -1.33 -11.22
CA HIS A 62 -5.73 -0.71 -12.49
C HIS A 62 -6.24 -1.56 -13.65
N ARG A 63 -7.39 -1.17 -14.23
CA ARG A 63 -8.10 -1.93 -15.27
C ARG A 63 -7.23 -2.27 -16.48
N HIS A 64 -6.43 -1.32 -16.97
CA HIS A 64 -5.61 -1.53 -18.17
C HIS A 64 -4.49 -2.55 -17.95
N GLY A 65 -3.93 -2.61 -16.73
CA GLY A 65 -2.87 -3.55 -16.38
C GLY A 65 -3.37 -4.81 -15.68
N GLN A 66 -4.69 -4.94 -15.50
CA GLN A 66 -5.34 -6.01 -14.74
C GLN A 66 -4.63 -6.36 -13.42
N LYS A 67 -4.16 -5.34 -12.70
CA LYS A 67 -3.36 -5.50 -11.48
C LYS A 67 -3.83 -4.56 -10.37
N TYR A 68 -3.67 -4.98 -9.13
CA TYR A 68 -3.87 -4.12 -7.97
C TYR A 68 -2.60 -3.33 -7.73
N LEU A 69 -2.71 -2.00 -7.78
CA LEU A 69 -1.62 -1.10 -7.43
C LEU A 69 -1.68 -0.84 -5.93
N ILE A 70 -0.50 -0.74 -5.31
CA ILE A 70 -0.34 -0.26 -3.95
C ILE A 70 0.53 0.99 -3.95
N ASN A 71 0.03 2.07 -3.35
CA ASN A 71 0.78 3.31 -3.14
C ASN A 71 0.94 3.54 -1.63
N VAL A 72 2.12 3.96 -1.22
CA VAL A 72 2.42 4.35 0.16
C VAL A 72 2.68 5.84 0.19
N TRP A 73 1.91 6.55 0.99
CA TRP A 73 2.00 7.99 1.18
C TRP A 73 2.50 8.28 2.58
N LYS A 74 3.32 9.31 2.75
CA LYS A 74 3.67 9.81 4.09
C LYS A 74 2.54 10.73 4.58
N GLY A 75 2.06 10.48 5.79
CA GLY A 75 0.94 11.20 6.41
C GLY A 75 -0.31 10.34 6.63
N ILE A 76 -1.37 10.99 7.10
CA ILE A 76 -2.66 10.35 7.47
C ILE A 76 -3.68 10.32 6.32
N ARG A 77 -3.37 10.96 5.19
CA ARG A 77 -4.22 11.01 4.00
C ARG A 77 -3.40 10.66 2.77
N THR A 78 -4.09 10.16 1.73
CA THR A 78 -3.50 9.97 0.41
C THR A 78 -3.43 11.30 -0.34
N GLY A 79 -2.49 11.45 -1.27
CA GLY A 79 -2.53 12.51 -2.27
C GLY A 79 -1.95 13.88 -1.89
N ASP A 80 -1.43 14.08 -0.67
CA ASP A 80 -0.84 15.36 -0.27
C ASP A 80 0.57 15.62 -0.90
N ALA A 81 1.25 14.58 -1.37
CA ALA A 81 2.57 14.62 -2.03
C ALA A 81 2.75 13.36 -2.90
N LEU A 82 3.81 13.21 -3.70
CA LEU A 82 4.05 11.95 -4.44
C LEU A 82 4.17 10.73 -3.48
N PRO A 83 3.75 9.52 -3.89
CA PRO A 83 3.96 8.31 -3.09
C PRO A 83 5.45 8.11 -2.80
N ILE A 84 5.78 7.80 -1.55
CA ILE A 84 7.16 7.46 -1.17
C ILE A 84 7.56 6.10 -1.76
N LEU A 85 6.58 5.21 -1.93
CA LEU A 85 6.75 3.89 -2.50
C LEU A 85 5.49 3.50 -3.26
N TYR A 86 5.66 2.77 -4.35
CA TYR A 86 4.55 2.23 -5.13
C TYR A 86 4.94 0.89 -5.75
N GLY A 87 3.94 0.05 -5.97
CA GLY A 87 4.11 -1.30 -6.46
C GLY A 87 2.79 -1.90 -6.93
N TYR A 88 2.79 -3.21 -7.12
CA TYR A 88 1.60 -3.97 -7.46
C TYR A 88 1.54 -5.30 -6.70
N LEU A 89 0.32 -5.78 -6.48
CA LEU A 89 0.05 -7.04 -5.79
C LEU A 89 -0.09 -8.16 -6.83
N GLN A 90 0.57 -9.30 -6.58
CA GLN A 90 0.56 -10.50 -7.41
C GLN A 90 0.35 -11.77 -6.58
#